data_AF-A0A8H7K2K5-F1
#
_entry.id   AF-A0A8H7K2K5-F1
#
_cell.length_a   1.000
_cell.length_b   1.000
_cell.length_c   1.000
_cell.angle_alpha   90.00
_cell.angle_beta   90.00
_cell.angle_gamma   90.00
#
_symmetry.space_group_name_H-M   'P 1'
#
loop_
_entity.id
_entity.type
_entity.pdbx_description
1 polymer ?
#
loop_
_entity_poly.entity_id
_entity_poly.type
_entity_poly.pdbx_seq_one_letter_code
_entity_poly.pdbx_strand_id
1 'polypeptide(L)'
;MDGFSVTSLTSLCDTISHAAVSANTELSDLLRAIPNEKAQQSLTSLYGSLQSLGNEITQLQKSLTQASVLSESLRSQLQEYLSDCQRTLASLNKQILRLDPSLADRISHTYLSTRKEYFTAHCQLLRFFTTTLHINDIAQQDAALKSTDGEGASSLVNDASKAISKFPEILQDETGAAPSYESVSSGSAPPRGQSWRR
;
A
#
# COMPACT_ATOMS: atom_id res chain seq x y z
N MET A 1 -5.48 -34.84 4.95
CA MET A 1 -4.69 -33.66 5.35
C MET A 1 -4.58 -32.79 4.12
N ASP A 2 -5.58 -31.94 3.89
CA ASP A 2 -5.52 -30.95 2.83
C ASP A 2 -4.50 -29.90 3.26
N GLY A 3 -3.32 -29.93 2.63
CA GLY A 3 -2.26 -28.99 2.94
C GLY A 3 -2.73 -27.59 2.60
N PHE A 4 -2.98 -26.76 3.62
CA PHE A 4 -3.18 -25.33 3.42
C PHE A 4 -1.95 -24.78 2.68
N SER A 5 -2.16 -24.21 1.50
CA SER A 5 -1.07 -23.81 0.61
C SER A 5 -0.38 -22.54 1.14
N VAL A 6 0.59 -22.74 2.05
CA VAL A 6 1.48 -21.68 2.57
C VAL A 6 2.43 -21.16 1.48
N THR A 7 2.64 -21.94 0.42
CA THR A 7 3.49 -21.61 -0.72
C THR A 7 3.04 -20.36 -1.47
N SER A 8 1.72 -20.09 -1.61
CA SER A 8 1.26 -18.86 -2.27
C SER A 8 1.54 -17.62 -1.41
N LEU A 9 1.32 -17.71 -0.10
CA LEU A 9 1.56 -16.62 0.84
C LEU A 9 3.06 -16.30 0.97
N THR A 10 3.90 -17.33 1.02
CA THR A 10 5.37 -17.16 1.07
C THR A 10 5.90 -16.56 -0.24
N SER A 11 5.38 -17.00 -1.41
CA SER A 11 5.71 -16.38 -2.70
C SER A 11 5.29 -14.90 -2.79
N LEU A 12 4.15 -14.53 -2.20
CA LEU A 12 3.77 -13.12 -2.06
C LEU A 12 4.74 -12.36 -1.16
N CYS A 13 5.16 -12.93 -0.04
CA CYS A 13 6.16 -12.33 0.86
C CYS A 13 7.49 -12.10 0.13
N ASP A 14 7.97 -13.07 -0.66
CA ASP A 14 9.18 -12.91 -1.47
C ASP A 14 9.04 -11.76 -2.46
N THR A 15 7.91 -11.71 -3.17
CA THR A 15 7.63 -10.65 -4.16
C THR A 15 7.61 -9.27 -3.53
N ILE A 16 6.95 -9.11 -2.38
CA ILE A 16 6.90 -7.85 -1.64
C ILE A 16 8.29 -7.47 -1.12
N SER A 17 9.05 -8.43 -0.57
CA SER A 17 10.41 -8.21 -0.07
C SER A 17 11.34 -7.71 -1.18
N HIS A 18 11.33 -8.35 -2.35
CA HIS A 18 12.11 -7.91 -3.50
C HIS A 18 11.70 -6.51 -3.97
N ALA A 19 10.39 -6.25 -4.07
CA ALA A 19 9.89 -4.94 -4.48
C ALA A 19 10.27 -3.83 -3.49
N ALA A 20 10.27 -4.11 -2.18
CA ALA A 20 10.64 -3.15 -1.13
C ALA A 20 12.16 -2.86 -1.14
N VAL A 21 12.99 -3.88 -1.36
CA VAL A 21 14.45 -3.71 -1.51
C VAL A 21 14.77 -2.89 -2.75
N SER A 22 14.11 -3.18 -3.88
CA SER A 22 14.27 -2.39 -5.11
C SER A 22 13.86 -0.93 -4.88
N ALA A 23 12.69 -0.68 -4.29
CA ALA A 23 12.22 0.66 -3.95
C ALA A 23 13.22 1.45 -3.09
N ASN A 24 13.76 0.79 -2.06
CA ASN A 24 14.74 1.39 -1.16
C ASN A 24 16.06 1.71 -1.84
N THR A 25 16.49 0.87 -2.79
CA THR A 25 17.72 1.11 -3.56
C THR A 25 17.58 2.39 -4.40
N GLU A 26 16.48 2.49 -5.16
CA GLU A 26 16.17 3.68 -5.96
C GLU A 26 16.04 4.95 -5.09
N LEU A 27 15.33 4.86 -3.96
CA LEU A 27 15.22 5.98 -3.02
C LEU A 27 16.58 6.39 -2.43
N SER A 28 17.46 5.43 -2.12
CA SER A 28 18.79 5.72 -1.59
C SER A 28 19.63 6.49 -2.60
N ASP A 29 19.55 6.13 -3.88
CA ASP A 29 20.25 6.83 -4.95
C ASP A 29 19.68 8.24 -5.16
N LEU A 30 18.35 8.40 -5.17
CA LEU A 30 17.68 9.70 -5.25
C LEU A 30 18.02 10.62 -4.08
N LEU A 31 18.05 10.09 -2.85
CA LEU A 31 18.38 10.87 -1.65
C LEU A 31 19.78 11.48 -1.69
N ARG A 32 20.73 10.84 -2.37
CA ARG A 32 22.09 11.38 -2.56
C ARG A 32 22.15 12.50 -3.60
N ALA A 33 21.18 12.57 -4.51
CA ALA A 33 21.18 13.49 -5.64
C ALA A 33 20.23 14.69 -5.46
N ILE A 34 19.17 14.57 -4.65
CA ILE A 34 18.19 15.64 -4.42
C ILE A 34 18.79 16.73 -3.51
N PRO A 35 18.79 18.01 -3.92
CA PRO A 35 19.28 19.12 -3.09
C PRO A 35 18.23 19.70 -2.13
N ASN A 36 16.94 19.39 -2.32
CA ASN A 36 15.84 19.95 -1.53
C ASN A 36 15.67 19.19 -0.19
N GLU A 37 15.91 19.87 0.93
CA GLU A 37 15.85 19.29 2.28
C GLU A 37 14.46 18.73 2.64
N LYS A 38 13.38 19.40 2.24
CA LYS A 38 12.02 18.98 2.56
C LYS A 38 11.64 17.70 1.81
N ALA A 39 12.05 17.61 0.54
CA ALA A 39 11.91 16.41 -0.27
C ALA A 39 12.75 15.26 0.31
N GLN A 40 14.01 15.53 0.69
CA GLN A 40 14.88 14.56 1.35
C GLN A 40 14.26 14.01 2.63
N GLN A 41 13.72 14.85 3.51
CA GLN A 41 13.07 14.41 4.76
C GLN A 41 11.86 13.50 4.49
N SER A 42 11.05 13.85 3.50
CA SER A 42 9.85 13.09 3.15
C SER A 42 10.21 11.73 2.54
N LEU A 43 11.18 11.70 1.63
CA LEU A 43 11.68 10.47 1.02
C LEU A 43 12.42 9.58 2.03
N THR A 44 13.18 10.17 2.96
CA THR A 44 13.84 9.44 4.06
C THR A 44 12.80 8.77 4.96
N SER A 45 11.70 9.46 5.27
CA SER A 45 10.61 8.89 6.06
C SER A 45 9.94 7.71 5.34
N LEU A 46 9.72 7.82 4.02
CA LEU A 46 9.19 6.73 3.21
C LEU A 46 10.16 5.54 3.16
N TYR A 47 11.44 5.79 2.92
CA TYR A 47 12.51 4.78 2.94
C TYR A 47 12.51 3.99 4.25
N GLY A 48 12.46 4.66 5.41
CA GLY A 48 12.38 3.99 6.71
C GLY A 48 11.13 3.11 6.86
N SER A 49 9.98 3.54 6.33
CA SER A 49 8.76 2.74 6.37
C SER A 49 8.82 1.50 5.47
N LEU A 50 9.48 1.59 4.31
CA LEU A 50 9.69 0.46 3.40
C LEU A 50 10.71 -0.53 3.94
N GLN A 51 11.77 -0.06 4.60
CA GLN A 51 12.69 -0.94 5.34
C GLN A 51 11.97 -1.71 6.44
N SER A 52 11.13 -1.00 7.21
CA SER A 52 10.30 -1.63 8.25
C SER A 52 9.37 -2.69 7.65
N LEU A 53 8.70 -2.37 6.52
CA LEU A 53 7.86 -3.31 5.81
C LEU A 53 8.63 -4.58 5.40
N GLY A 54 9.81 -4.44 4.79
CA GLY A 54 10.63 -5.58 4.39
C GLY A 54 11.01 -6.49 5.58
N ASN A 55 11.32 -5.89 6.72
CA ASN A 55 11.59 -6.64 7.95
C ASN A 55 10.35 -7.40 8.44
N GLU A 56 9.19 -6.74 8.51
CA GLU A 56 7.95 -7.39 8.95
C GLU A 56 7.50 -8.51 8.01
N ILE A 57 7.65 -8.33 6.69
CA ILE A 57 7.36 -9.39 5.70
C ILE A 57 8.29 -10.58 5.90
N THR A 58 9.58 -10.35 6.15
CA THR A 58 10.55 -11.43 6.43
C THR A 58 10.16 -12.20 7.70
N GLN A 59 9.72 -11.51 8.75
CA GLN A 59 9.27 -12.17 9.99
C GLN A 59 7.96 -12.93 9.80
N LEU A 60 7.02 -12.36 9.05
CA LEU A 60 5.77 -13.03 8.70
C LEU A 60 6.06 -14.32 7.91
N GLN A 61 6.94 -14.26 6.90
CA GLN A 61 7.31 -15.41 6.09
C GLN A 61 7.91 -16.54 6.93
N LYS A 62 8.83 -16.21 7.86
CA LYS A 62 9.36 -17.19 8.82
C LYS A 62 8.25 -17.81 9.67
N SER A 63 7.37 -16.98 10.22
CA SER A 63 6.26 -17.44 11.05
C SER A 63 5.28 -18.33 10.28
N LEU A 64 5.01 -18.00 9.02
CA LEU A 64 4.21 -18.83 8.11
C LEU A 64 4.82 -20.21 7.88
N THR A 65 6.14 -20.29 7.69
CA THR A 65 6.83 -21.58 7.51
C THR A 65 6.87 -22.43 8.77
N GLN A 66 6.71 -21.81 9.94
CA GLN A 66 6.78 -22.47 11.26
C GLN A 66 5.40 -22.76 11.86
N ALA A 67 4.34 -22.14 11.34
CA ALA A 67 2.98 -22.29 11.86
C ALA A 67 2.50 -23.75 11.74
N SER A 68 2.06 -24.33 12.86
CA SER A 68 1.50 -25.69 12.87
C SER A 68 0.04 -25.74 12.45
N VAL A 69 -0.67 -24.62 12.57
CA VAL A 69 -2.07 -24.46 12.13
C VAL A 69 -2.25 -23.09 11.48
N LEU A 70 -3.19 -23.03 10.54
CA LEU A 70 -3.58 -21.79 9.86
C LEU A 70 -5.08 -21.82 9.63
N SER A 71 -5.83 -20.98 10.35
CA SER A 71 -7.27 -20.84 10.12
C SER A 71 -7.54 -20.29 8.73
N GLU A 72 -8.67 -20.68 8.16
CA GLU A 72 -9.08 -20.21 6.83
C GLU A 72 -9.31 -18.68 6.83
N SER A 73 -9.84 -18.13 7.92
CA SER A 73 -10.02 -16.68 8.09
C SER A 73 -8.67 -15.94 8.06
N LEU A 74 -7.67 -16.45 8.80
CA LEU A 74 -6.34 -15.86 8.84
C LEU A 74 -5.67 -15.97 7.46
N ARG A 75 -5.79 -17.12 6.80
CA ARG A 75 -5.28 -17.32 5.44
C ARG A 75 -5.89 -16.34 4.44
N SER A 76 -7.21 -16.14 4.49
CA SER A 76 -7.92 -15.23 3.61
C SER A 76 -7.48 -13.78 3.83
N GLN A 77 -7.40 -13.34 5.09
CA GLN A 77 -6.94 -11.98 5.41
C GLN A 77 -5.49 -11.76 5.01
N LEU A 78 -4.59 -12.71 5.29
CA LEU A 78 -3.20 -12.65 4.83
C LEU A 78 -3.12 -12.49 3.32
N GLN A 79 -3.86 -13.31 2.57
CA GLN A 79 -3.89 -13.24 1.11
C GLN A 79 -4.37 -11.86 0.63
N GLU A 80 -5.45 -11.35 1.19
CA GLU A 80 -6.03 -10.05 0.84
C GLU A 80 -5.04 -8.90 1.08
N TYR A 81 -4.55 -8.76 2.31
CA TYR A 81 -3.70 -7.63 2.69
C TYR A 81 -2.30 -7.72 2.08
N LEU A 82 -1.73 -8.92 1.88
CA LEU A 82 -0.47 -9.05 1.14
C LEU A 82 -0.65 -8.69 -0.34
N SER A 83 -1.74 -9.12 -0.97
CA SER A 83 -2.03 -8.76 -2.37
C SER A 83 -2.26 -7.25 -2.52
N ASP A 84 -2.93 -6.62 -1.55
CA ASP A 84 -3.10 -5.17 -1.54
C ASP A 84 -1.76 -4.44 -1.40
N CYS A 85 -0.94 -4.85 -0.43
CA CYS A 85 0.38 -4.30 -0.21
C CYS A 85 1.27 -4.42 -1.46
N GLN A 86 1.27 -5.59 -2.12
CA GLN A 86 2.01 -5.82 -3.35
C GLN A 86 1.58 -4.85 -4.46
N ARG A 87 0.27 -4.66 -4.66
CA ARG A 87 -0.25 -3.72 -5.68
C ARG A 87 0.15 -2.29 -5.38
N THR A 88 0.03 -1.85 -4.14
CA THR A 88 0.40 -0.50 -3.72
C THR A 88 1.90 -0.27 -3.86
N LEU A 89 2.72 -1.24 -3.49
CA LEU A 89 4.17 -1.16 -3.62
C LEU A 89 4.61 -1.15 -5.10
N ALA A 90 3.99 -1.95 -5.96
CA ALA A 90 4.23 -1.91 -7.40
C ALA A 90 3.86 -0.55 -8.01
N SER A 91 2.76 0.05 -7.55
CA SER A 91 2.36 1.41 -7.95
C SER A 91 3.37 2.45 -7.48
N LEU A 92 3.84 2.35 -6.24
CA LEU A 92 4.87 3.23 -5.70
C LEU A 92 6.17 3.11 -6.49
N ASN A 93 6.64 1.90 -6.82
CA ASN A 93 7.88 1.71 -7.57
C ASN A 93 7.84 2.41 -8.92
N LYS A 94 6.69 2.33 -9.63
CA LYS A 94 6.49 3.08 -10.88
C LYS A 94 6.61 4.59 -10.67
N GLN A 95 6.13 5.11 -9.55
CA GLN A 95 6.18 6.53 -9.23
C GLN A 95 7.60 6.96 -8.81
N ILE A 96 8.32 6.15 -8.03
CA ILE A 96 9.73 6.41 -7.68
C ILE A 96 10.60 6.52 -8.93
N LEU A 97 10.41 5.63 -9.91
CA LEU A 97 11.16 5.67 -11.17
C LEU A 97 10.88 6.92 -12.03
N ARG A 98 9.83 7.69 -11.74
CA ARG A 98 9.54 8.98 -12.39
C ARG A 98 10.26 10.14 -11.70
N LEU A 99 10.84 9.94 -10.53
CA LEU A 99 11.54 10.99 -9.80
C LEU A 99 12.88 11.27 -10.46
N ASP A 100 13.13 12.56 -10.68
CA ASP A 100 14.41 13.09 -11.10
C ASP A 100 14.83 14.20 -10.12
N PRO A 101 16.12 14.33 -9.76
CA PRO A 101 16.57 15.39 -8.86
C PRO A 101 16.20 16.81 -9.30
N SER A 102 16.05 17.06 -10.61
CA SER A 102 15.58 18.35 -11.16
C SER A 102 14.12 18.64 -10.85
N LEU A 103 13.32 17.64 -10.49
CA LEU A 103 11.91 17.74 -10.15
C LEU A 103 11.66 17.78 -8.63
N ALA A 104 12.72 17.93 -7.83
CA ALA A 104 12.63 17.86 -6.37
C ALA A 104 11.58 18.80 -5.75
N ASP A 105 11.43 20.01 -6.30
CA ASP A 105 10.47 21.01 -5.81
C ASP A 105 9.01 20.66 -6.13
N ARG A 106 8.79 19.73 -7.07
CA ARG A 106 7.46 19.26 -7.46
C ARG A 106 7.03 18.00 -6.71
N ILE A 107 7.87 17.47 -5.82
CA ILE A 107 7.53 16.25 -5.08
C ILE A 107 6.36 16.50 -4.14
N SER A 108 5.30 15.72 -4.30
CA SER A 108 4.10 15.77 -3.48
C SER A 108 4.36 15.16 -2.10
N HIS A 109 4.57 16.02 -1.10
CA HIS A 109 4.72 15.58 0.29
C HIS A 109 3.49 14.83 0.82
N THR A 110 2.29 15.21 0.37
CA THR A 110 1.04 14.53 0.75
C THR A 110 0.98 13.12 0.18
N TYR A 111 1.45 12.93 -1.07
CA TYR A 111 1.61 11.58 -1.63
C TYR A 111 2.55 10.74 -0.76
N LEU A 112 3.74 11.28 -0.43
CA LEU A 112 4.73 10.55 0.36
C LEU A 112 4.24 10.23 1.78
N SER A 113 3.60 11.19 2.46
CA SER A 113 3.06 10.99 3.82
C SER A 113 1.99 9.90 3.85
N THR A 114 1.05 9.93 2.90
CA THR A 114 -0.02 8.91 2.85
C THR A 114 0.51 7.51 2.59
N ARG A 115 1.57 7.35 1.76
CA ARG A 115 2.21 6.03 1.55
C ARG A 115 2.98 5.58 2.77
N LYS A 116 3.70 6.49 3.44
CA LYS A 116 4.37 6.19 4.71
C LYS A 116 3.36 5.69 5.75
N GLU A 117 2.24 6.38 5.91
CA GLU A 117 1.16 5.98 6.83
C GLU A 117 0.57 4.62 6.46
N TYR A 118 0.32 4.37 5.17
CA TYR A 118 -0.12 3.07 4.66
C TYR A 118 0.85 1.94 4.99
N PHE A 119 2.15 2.09 4.70
CA PHE A 119 3.12 1.04 5.03
C PHE A 119 3.33 0.87 6.53
N THR A 120 3.19 1.94 7.31
CA THR A 120 3.23 1.87 8.77
C THR A 120 2.04 1.07 9.31
N ALA A 121 0.82 1.32 8.80
CA ALA A 121 -0.37 0.54 9.15
C ALA A 121 -0.20 -0.93 8.75
N HIS A 122 0.33 -1.19 7.56
CA HIS A 122 0.64 -2.56 7.14
C HIS A 122 1.66 -3.24 8.05
N CYS A 123 2.72 -2.55 8.49
CA CYS A 123 3.67 -3.12 9.45
C CYS A 123 2.97 -3.54 10.75
N GLN A 124 2.03 -2.74 11.25
CA GLN A 124 1.27 -3.08 12.45
C GLN A 124 0.38 -4.32 12.23
N LEU A 125 -0.32 -4.38 11.09
CA LEU A 125 -1.14 -5.53 10.73
C LEU A 125 -0.29 -6.81 10.54
N LEU A 126 0.88 -6.71 9.91
CA LEU A 126 1.80 -7.84 9.73
C LEU A 126 2.34 -8.37 11.06
N ARG A 127 2.63 -7.49 12.03
CA ARG A 127 2.99 -7.90 13.40
C ARG A 127 1.84 -8.62 14.10
N PHE A 128 0.62 -8.12 13.94
CA PHE A 128 -0.57 -8.76 14.48
C PHE A 128 -0.77 -10.16 13.88
N PHE A 129 -0.69 -10.30 12.56
CA PHE A 129 -0.76 -11.61 11.92
C PHE A 129 0.38 -12.54 12.33
N THR A 130 1.59 -12.02 12.44
CA THR A 130 2.75 -12.77 12.95
C THR A 130 2.46 -13.31 14.34
N THR A 131 1.92 -12.49 15.25
CA THR A 131 1.54 -12.93 16.59
C THR A 131 0.43 -13.99 16.56
N THR A 132 -0.55 -13.80 15.68
CA THR A 132 -1.68 -14.72 15.51
C THR A 132 -1.23 -16.08 14.96
N LEU A 133 -0.25 -16.11 14.06
CA LEU A 133 0.33 -17.36 13.53
C LEU A 133 1.01 -18.22 14.60
N HIS A 134 1.47 -17.63 15.71
CA HIS A 134 2.05 -18.38 16.83
C HIS A 134 0.98 -19.02 17.73
N ILE A 135 -0.31 -18.72 17.52
CA ILE A 135 -1.42 -19.37 18.21
C ILE A 135 -1.66 -20.72 17.53
N ASN A 136 -1.41 -21.81 18.26
CA ASN A 136 -1.52 -23.18 17.73
C ASN A 136 -2.94 -23.78 17.83
N ASP A 137 -3.96 -22.92 17.82
CA ASP A 137 -5.38 -23.29 17.88
C ASP A 137 -6.20 -22.43 16.91
N ILE A 138 -6.98 -23.09 16.05
CA ILE A 138 -7.74 -22.44 14.97
C ILE A 138 -8.83 -21.51 15.53
N ALA A 139 -9.54 -21.93 16.58
CA ALA A 139 -10.62 -21.13 17.15
C ALA A 139 -10.07 -19.88 17.85
N GLN A 140 -8.90 -19.99 18.49
CA GLN A 140 -8.20 -18.86 19.08
C GLN A 140 -7.61 -17.91 18.02
N GLN A 141 -7.11 -18.42 16.89
CA GLN A 141 -6.72 -17.57 15.75
C GLN A 141 -7.93 -16.75 15.26
N ASP A 142 -9.07 -17.40 15.02
CA ASP A 142 -10.28 -16.73 14.56
C ASP A 142 -10.84 -15.74 15.60
N ALA A 143 -10.73 -16.04 16.90
CA ALA A 143 -11.10 -15.13 17.97
C ALA A 143 -10.16 -13.91 18.02
N ALA A 144 -8.86 -14.10 17.83
CA ALA A 144 -7.89 -13.00 17.78
C ALA A 144 -8.20 -12.05 16.62
N LEU A 145 -8.54 -12.56 15.43
CA LEU A 145 -8.93 -11.73 14.28
C LEU A 145 -10.16 -10.85 14.56
N LYS A 146 -11.09 -11.31 15.40
CA LYS A 146 -12.31 -10.60 15.82
C LYS A 146 -12.13 -9.76 17.08
N SER A 147 -10.93 -9.76 17.66
CA SER A 147 -10.64 -8.92 18.81
C SER A 147 -10.53 -7.45 18.40
N THR A 148 -10.66 -6.55 19.36
CA THR A 148 -10.46 -5.11 19.14
C THR A 148 -9.10 -4.80 18.51
N ASP A 149 -8.06 -5.55 18.86
CA ASP A 149 -6.72 -5.37 18.28
C ASP A 149 -6.68 -5.80 16.81
N GLY A 150 -7.31 -6.92 16.47
CA GLY A 150 -7.39 -7.42 15.09
C GLY A 150 -8.23 -6.53 14.17
N GLU A 151 -9.40 -6.10 14.65
CA GLU A 151 -10.26 -5.15 13.95
C GLU A 151 -9.58 -3.77 13.83
N GLY A 152 -8.91 -3.32 14.89
CA GLY A 152 -8.16 -2.07 14.90
C GLY A 152 -7.03 -2.06 13.86
N ALA A 153 -6.20 -3.11 13.83
CA ALA A 153 -5.11 -3.23 12.86
C ALA A 153 -5.64 -3.25 11.41
N SER A 154 -6.74 -3.97 11.16
CA SER A 154 -7.41 -4.00 9.86
C SER A 154 -7.99 -2.64 9.46
N SER A 155 -8.65 -1.95 10.39
CA SER A 155 -9.23 -0.62 10.15
C SER A 155 -8.17 0.40 9.79
N LEU A 156 -7.02 0.39 10.47
CA LEU A 156 -5.90 1.30 10.17
C LEU A 156 -5.40 1.15 8.74
N VAL A 157 -5.24 -0.09 8.27
CA VAL A 157 -4.86 -0.33 6.86
C VAL A 157 -5.95 0.14 5.92
N ASN A 158 -7.21 -0.20 6.18
CA ASN A 158 -8.33 0.20 5.32
C ASN A 158 -8.49 1.72 5.20
N ASP A 159 -8.29 2.46 6.29
CA ASP A 159 -8.37 3.92 6.28
C ASP A 159 -7.16 4.54 5.55
N ALA A 160 -5.97 3.96 5.72
CA ALA A 160 -4.81 4.37 4.93
C ALA A 160 -4.97 4.05 3.43
N SER A 161 -5.58 2.91 3.06
CA SER A 161 -5.91 2.55 1.67
C SER A 161 -6.86 3.58 1.03
N LYS A 162 -7.86 4.07 1.79
CA LYS A 162 -8.74 5.16 1.34
C LYS A 162 -8.00 6.50 1.22
N ALA A 163 -6.96 6.72 2.01
CA ALA A 163 -6.17 7.95 1.94
C ALA A 163 -5.27 7.98 0.68
N ILE A 164 -4.58 6.88 0.38
CA ILE A 164 -3.67 6.82 -0.78
C ILE A 164 -4.41 7.00 -2.13
N SER A 165 -5.67 6.58 -2.22
CA SER A 165 -6.47 6.71 -3.45
C SER A 165 -6.80 8.16 -3.81
N LYS A 166 -6.74 9.08 -2.83
CA LYS A 166 -6.99 10.52 -3.03
C LYS A 166 -5.80 11.26 -3.63
N PHE A 167 -4.60 10.66 -3.58
CA PHE A 167 -3.36 11.31 -4.01
C PHE A 167 -2.60 10.35 -4.93
N PRO A 168 -2.96 10.19 -6.20
CA PRO A 168 -2.40 9.12 -7.05
C PRO A 168 -0.97 9.39 -7.54
N GLU A 169 -0.50 10.64 -7.51
CA GLU A 169 0.75 11.05 -8.17
C GLU A 169 1.79 11.60 -7.20
N ILE A 170 3.05 11.19 -7.41
CA ILE A 170 4.19 11.62 -6.60
C ILE A 170 4.72 13.00 -6.99
N LEU A 171 4.43 13.46 -8.20
CA LEU A 171 4.77 14.79 -8.69
C LEU A 171 3.50 15.65 -8.73
N GLN A 172 3.64 16.91 -8.35
CA GLN A 172 2.60 17.92 -8.52
C GLN A 172 2.66 18.48 -9.95
N ASP A 173 1.48 18.78 -10.49
CA ASP A 173 1.36 19.40 -11.80
C ASP A 173 1.93 20.84 -11.76
N GLU A 174 2.40 21.35 -12.91
CA GLU A 174 3.17 22.61 -12.99
C GLU A 174 2.42 23.85 -12.47
N THR A 175 1.10 23.76 -12.33
CA THR A 175 0.21 24.84 -11.88
C THR A 175 -0.13 24.80 -10.38
N GLY A 176 0.36 23.83 -9.61
CA GLY A 176 0.06 23.74 -8.17
C GLY A 176 -1.43 23.56 -7.84
N ALA A 177 -2.27 23.27 -8.83
CA ALA A 177 -3.68 22.99 -8.67
C ALA A 177 -3.90 21.48 -8.54
N ALA A 178 -4.71 21.07 -7.56
CA ALA A 178 -5.18 19.69 -7.45
C ALA A 178 -5.87 19.26 -8.75
N PRO A 179 -5.77 17.99 -9.17
CA PRO A 179 -6.40 17.52 -10.39
C PRO A 179 -7.92 17.66 -10.27
N SER A 180 -8.50 18.55 -11.06
CA SER A 180 -9.95 18.61 -11.29
C SER A 180 -10.34 17.37 -12.08
N TYR A 181 -11.02 16.42 -11.41
CA TYR A 181 -11.75 15.39 -12.11
C TYR A 181 -13.02 16.05 -12.68
N GLU A 182 -12.96 16.54 -13.92
CA GLU A 182 -14.18 16.87 -14.63
C GLU A 182 -14.90 15.56 -14.96
N SER A 183 -15.93 15.26 -14.18
CA SER A 183 -16.93 14.26 -14.53
C SER A 183 -17.59 14.67 -15.84
N VAL A 184 -17.19 14.03 -16.94
CA VAL A 184 -17.91 14.08 -18.21
C VAL A 184 -19.28 13.42 -18.06
N SER A 185 -20.25 14.21 -17.60
CA SER A 185 -21.67 13.87 -17.70
C SER A 185 -22.06 13.91 -19.17
N SER A 186 -22.15 12.73 -19.77
CA SER A 186 -22.65 12.55 -21.14
C SER A 186 -24.14 12.87 -21.22
N GLY A 187 -24.52 13.69 -22.20
CA GLY A 187 -25.84 13.61 -22.84
C GLY A 187 -26.80 14.79 -22.65
N SER A 188 -26.47 15.97 -23.19
CA SER A 188 -27.48 16.98 -23.52
C SER A 188 -28.30 16.52 -24.74
N ALA A 189 -29.59 16.29 -24.54
CA ALA A 189 -30.55 16.07 -25.63
C ALA A 189 -30.77 17.37 -26.44
N PRO A 190 -30.98 17.30 -27.77
CA PRO A 190 -31.18 18.50 -28.58
C PRO A 190 -32.62 19.03 -28.48
N PRO A 191 -32.84 20.35 -28.61
CA PRO A 191 -34.18 20.92 -28.63
C PRO A 191 -34.82 20.70 -30.02
N ARG A 192 -35.97 20.02 -30.07
CA ARG A 192 -36.80 19.98 -31.29
C ARG A 192 -37.56 21.29 -31.43
N GLY A 193 -37.18 22.09 -32.43
CA GLY A 193 -37.92 23.25 -32.87
C GLY A 193 -39.28 22.87 -33.45
N GLN A 194 -40.32 23.57 -33.00
CA GLN A 194 -41.60 23.67 -33.69
C GLN A 194 -41.53 24.89 -34.62
N SER A 195 -41.99 24.76 -35.88
CA SER A 195 -42.80 25.77 -36.60
C SER A 195 -42.74 25.63 -38.14
N TRP A 196 -43.80 25.01 -38.69
CA TRP A 196 -44.59 25.37 -39.90
C TRP A 196 -43.96 25.46 -41.30
N ARG A 197 -44.51 24.67 -42.24
CA ARG A 197 -45.21 25.14 -43.48
C ARG A 197 -45.94 23.98 -44.20
N ARG A 198 -47.27 24.02 -44.28
CA ARG A 198 -48.04 24.38 -45.49
C ARG A 198 -49.44 24.80 -45.08
#